data_AF-A0A537HMN2-F1
#
_entry.id   AF-A0A537HMN2-F1
#
_cell.length_a   1.000
_cell.length_b   1.000
_cell.length_c   1.000
_cell.angle_alpha   90.00
_cell.angle_beta   90.00
_cell.angle_gamma   90.00
#
_symmetry.space_group_name_H-M   'P 1'
#
loop_
_entity.id
_entity.type
_entity.pdbx_description
1 polymer ?
#
loop_
_entity_poly.entity_id
_entity_poly.type
_entity_poly.pdbx_seq_one_letter_code
_entity_poly.pdbx_strand_id
1 'polypeptide(L)'
;MKVERNNSHSGSKYVAPINSSEIQYDPRGDAFKHPVKHYDTARVRSVSEALEAFNNTSFQSRNFGRCYKIWMNMLTDPDRPIIFFGLSGAMIPGGMRRVVRDLIAFHAIDVLVSTGANLSHDLYESLGGRHYMAH
;
A
#
# COMPACT_ATOMS: atom_id res chain seq x y z
N MET A 1 9.34 59.58 3.90
CA MET A 1 9.52 58.17 3.49
C MET A 1 8.47 57.32 4.17
N LYS A 2 7.39 56.95 3.46
CA LYS A 2 6.35 56.05 3.96
C LYS A 2 6.20 54.97 2.88
N VAL A 3 6.51 53.74 3.25
CA VAL A 3 6.55 52.58 2.36
C VAL A 3 5.12 52.16 2.03
N GLU A 4 4.75 52.24 0.75
CA GLU A 4 3.53 51.63 0.21
C GLU A 4 3.72 50.11 0.13
N ARG A 5 2.80 49.35 0.74
CA ARG A 5 2.63 47.92 0.47
C ARG A 5 1.33 47.74 -0.32
N ASN A 6 1.47 47.57 -1.64
CA ASN A 6 0.39 47.12 -2.51
C ASN A 6 0.06 45.67 -2.17
N ASN A 7 -1.14 45.41 -1.64
CA ASN A 7 -1.69 44.07 -1.52
C ASN A 7 -2.99 44.01 -2.35
N SER A 8 -2.85 43.61 -3.60
CA SER A 8 -3.97 43.37 -4.52
C SER A 8 -4.61 42.02 -4.21
N HIS A 9 -5.54 42.00 -3.24
CA HIS A 9 -6.50 40.92 -3.08
C HIS A 9 -7.88 41.43 -3.49
N SER A 10 -8.23 41.19 -4.76
CA SER A 10 -9.59 41.29 -5.29
C SER A 10 -10.45 40.20 -4.65
N GLY A 11 -11.00 40.48 -3.47
CA GLY A 11 -11.99 39.64 -2.83
C GLY A 11 -13.32 39.77 -3.57
N SER A 12 -13.69 38.74 -4.33
CA SER A 12 -15.06 38.56 -4.83
C SER A 12 -16.04 38.66 -3.67
N LYS A 13 -16.93 39.65 -3.70
CA LYS A 13 -18.02 39.79 -2.73
C LYS A 13 -19.03 38.68 -2.99
N TYR A 14 -18.98 37.61 -2.19
CA TYR A 14 -19.97 36.54 -2.23
C TYR A 14 -21.32 37.09 -1.74
N VAL A 15 -22.34 37.06 -2.60
CA VAL A 15 -23.73 37.38 -2.24
C VAL A 15 -24.46 36.04 -2.10
N ALA A 16 -24.89 35.72 -0.88
CA ALA A 16 -25.59 34.47 -0.60
C ALA A 16 -26.99 34.46 -1.24
N PRO A 17 -27.40 33.38 -1.92
CA PRO A 17 -28.76 33.24 -2.40
C PRO A 17 -29.74 33.00 -1.24
N ILE A 18 -30.83 33.74 -1.26
CA ILE A 18 -31.99 33.59 -0.39
C ILE A 18 -32.79 32.41 -0.96
N ASN A 19 -32.89 31.31 -0.20
CA ASN A 19 -33.46 29.99 -0.56
C ASN A 19 -32.52 29.00 -1.28
N SER A 20 -31.78 28.22 -0.48
CA SER A 20 -31.62 26.79 -0.73
C SER A 20 -31.31 26.09 0.59
N SER A 21 -32.06 25.03 0.91
CA SER A 21 -31.88 24.18 2.10
C SER A 21 -30.68 23.23 1.99
N GLU A 22 -29.79 23.46 1.03
CA GLU A 22 -28.55 22.71 0.88
C GLU A 22 -27.42 23.51 1.48
N ILE A 23 -26.80 22.96 2.53
CA ILE A 23 -25.58 23.52 3.10
C ILE A 23 -24.49 23.40 2.02
N GLN A 24 -24.27 24.47 1.27
CA GLN A 24 -23.13 24.55 0.36
C GLN A 24 -21.85 24.72 1.19
N TYR A 25 -21.00 23.71 1.16
CA TYR A 25 -19.65 23.83 1.66
C TYR A 25 -18.79 24.53 0.61
N ASP A 26 -18.00 25.52 1.04
CA ASP A 26 -16.94 26.11 0.23
C ASP A 26 -16.07 24.99 -0.38
N PRO A 27 -15.50 25.13 -1.60
CA PRO A 27 -14.70 24.10 -2.23
C PRO A 27 -13.56 23.70 -1.31
N ARG A 28 -13.77 22.62 -0.55
CA ARG A 28 -12.77 22.11 0.37
C ARG A 28 -11.62 21.63 -0.52
N GLY A 29 -10.42 22.15 -0.30
CA GLY A 29 -9.27 22.02 -1.20
C GLY A 29 -8.89 20.56 -1.55
N ASP A 30 -7.76 20.38 -2.22
CA ASP A 30 -7.37 19.13 -2.88
C ASP A 30 -7.45 17.84 -2.03
N ALA A 31 -7.39 17.96 -0.70
CA ALA A 31 -7.56 16.87 0.25
C ALA A 31 -8.92 16.13 0.20
N PHE A 32 -9.96 16.72 -0.41
CA PHE A 32 -11.32 16.16 -0.41
C PHE A 32 -11.75 15.53 -1.75
N LYS A 33 -10.82 15.34 -2.70
CA LYS A 33 -11.11 14.80 -4.04
C LYS A 33 -11.43 13.30 -4.07
N HIS A 34 -11.00 12.55 -3.06
CA HIS A 34 -11.10 11.08 -3.04
C HIS A 34 -11.74 10.59 -1.74
N PRO A 35 -13.08 10.49 -1.68
CA PRO A 35 -13.75 9.97 -0.49
C PRO A 35 -13.39 8.50 -0.26
N VAL A 36 -13.27 8.13 1.01
CA VAL A 36 -13.07 6.73 1.41
C VAL A 36 -14.30 5.92 1.02
N LYS A 37 -14.09 4.76 0.38
CA LYS A 37 -15.15 3.78 0.14
C LYS A 37 -15.09 2.68 1.19
N HIS A 38 -16.24 2.34 1.75
CA HIS A 38 -16.33 1.22 2.69
C HIS A 38 -16.02 -0.10 1.99
N TYR A 39 -15.28 -0.96 2.69
CA TYR A 39 -14.96 -2.29 2.21
C TYR A 39 -16.21 -3.17 2.27
N ASP A 40 -16.69 -3.64 1.12
CA ASP A 40 -17.88 -4.48 1.00
C ASP A 40 -17.47 -5.95 0.86
N THR A 41 -17.54 -6.69 1.97
CA THR A 41 -17.18 -8.12 2.02
C THR A 41 -18.08 -8.99 1.16
N ALA A 42 -19.31 -8.58 0.88
CA ALA A 42 -20.27 -9.37 0.09
C ALA A 42 -19.94 -9.36 -1.42
N ARG A 43 -19.18 -8.37 -1.88
CA ARG A 43 -18.79 -8.21 -3.30
C ARG A 43 -17.46 -8.84 -3.67
N VAL A 44 -16.61 -9.12 -2.70
CA VAL A 44 -15.26 -9.67 -2.92
C VAL A 44 -15.32 -11.19 -3.03
N ARG A 45 -14.76 -11.76 -4.10
CA ARG A 45 -14.77 -13.20 -4.38
C ARG A 45 -13.38 -13.84 -4.34
N SER A 46 -12.33 -13.04 -4.31
CA SER A 46 -10.94 -13.51 -4.33
C SER A 46 -10.02 -12.62 -3.49
N VAL A 47 -8.83 -13.11 -3.15
CA VAL A 47 -7.83 -12.34 -2.40
C VAL A 47 -7.34 -11.14 -3.23
N SER A 48 -7.18 -11.28 -4.54
CA SER A 48 -6.81 -10.17 -5.42
C SER A 48 -7.87 -9.07 -5.43
N GLU A 49 -9.16 -9.42 -5.52
CA GLU A 49 -10.25 -8.44 -5.41
C GLU A 49 -10.29 -7.76 -4.05
N ALA A 50 -9.98 -8.48 -2.97
CA ALA A 50 -9.86 -7.89 -1.64
C ALA A 50 -8.79 -6.79 -1.59
N LEU A 51 -7.60 -7.09 -2.12
CA LEU A 51 -6.47 -6.16 -2.16
C LEU A 51 -6.76 -4.96 -3.06
N GLU A 52 -7.43 -5.17 -4.20
CA GLU A 52 -7.86 -4.07 -5.05
C GLU A 52 -8.90 -3.17 -4.39
N ALA A 53 -9.88 -3.74 -3.69
CA ALA A 53 -10.86 -2.97 -2.95
C ALA A 53 -10.20 -2.09 -1.87
N PHE A 54 -9.11 -2.57 -1.25
CA PHE A 54 -8.36 -1.78 -0.27
C PHE A 54 -7.74 -0.48 -0.83
N ASN A 55 -7.50 -0.36 -2.13
CA ASN A 55 -7.02 0.90 -2.73
C ASN A 55 -7.95 2.09 -2.46
N ASN A 56 -9.25 1.84 -2.23
CA ASN A 56 -10.25 2.87 -1.95
C ASN A 56 -10.49 3.12 -0.46
N THR A 57 -9.71 2.47 0.42
CA THR A 57 -9.83 2.59 1.88
C THR A 57 -8.74 3.50 2.47
N SER A 58 -8.53 3.47 3.79
CA SER A 58 -7.57 4.36 4.49
C SER A 58 -6.53 3.60 5.31
N PHE A 59 -5.52 4.31 5.81
CA PHE A 59 -4.44 3.74 6.63
C PHE A 59 -3.69 2.59 5.94
N GLN A 60 -3.46 1.48 6.64
CA GLN A 60 -2.61 0.39 6.15
C GLN A 60 -3.26 -0.45 5.05
N SER A 61 -4.59 -0.56 5.01
CA SER A 61 -5.26 -1.28 3.92
C SER A 61 -4.95 -0.62 2.57
N ARG A 62 -5.00 0.71 2.48
CA ARG A 62 -4.61 1.43 1.26
C ARG A 62 -3.15 1.23 0.88
N ASN A 63 -2.24 1.17 1.85
CA ASN A 63 -0.85 0.82 1.56
C ASN A 63 -0.75 -0.59 1.01
N PHE A 64 -1.49 -1.55 1.56
CA PHE A 64 -1.47 -2.94 1.11
C PHE A 64 -2.02 -3.11 -0.31
N GLY A 65 -3.15 -2.45 -0.64
CA GLY A 65 -3.68 -2.42 -2.00
C GLY A 65 -2.72 -1.76 -3.00
N ARG A 66 -2.01 -0.72 -2.58
CA ARG A 66 -0.98 -0.07 -3.40
C ARG A 66 0.22 -1.00 -3.62
N CYS A 67 0.70 -1.68 -2.59
CA CYS A 67 1.78 -2.66 -2.70
C CYS A 67 1.40 -3.78 -3.67
N TYR A 68 0.17 -4.31 -3.59
CA TYR A 68 -0.35 -5.29 -4.53
C TYR A 68 -0.30 -4.78 -5.97
N LYS A 69 -0.77 -3.56 -6.23
CA LYS A 69 -0.73 -2.95 -7.56
C LYS A 69 0.68 -2.78 -8.10
N ILE A 70 1.61 -2.26 -7.29
CA ILE A 70 3.02 -2.11 -7.68
C ILE A 70 3.64 -3.48 -7.98
N TRP A 71 3.39 -4.47 -7.12
CA TRP A 71 3.89 -5.82 -7.29
C TRP A 71 3.38 -6.48 -8.57
N MET A 72 2.09 -6.37 -8.88
CA MET A 72 1.53 -6.86 -10.13
C MET A 72 2.16 -6.16 -11.33
N ASN A 73 2.29 -4.83 -11.29
CA ASN A 73 2.95 -4.09 -12.36
C ASN A 73 4.37 -4.60 -12.62
N MET A 74 5.17 -4.84 -11.57
CA MET A 74 6.53 -5.37 -11.71
C MET A 74 6.54 -6.78 -12.34
N LEU A 75 5.60 -7.65 -11.95
CA LEU A 75 5.53 -9.02 -12.45
C LEU A 75 5.02 -9.12 -13.89
N THR A 76 4.14 -8.22 -14.32
CA THR A 76 3.53 -8.25 -15.66
C THR A 76 4.18 -7.29 -16.66
N ASP A 77 5.23 -6.57 -16.24
CA ASP A 77 5.93 -5.63 -17.11
C ASP A 77 6.61 -6.37 -18.28
N PRO A 78 6.32 -6.01 -19.55
CA PRO A 78 6.94 -6.65 -20.71
C PRO A 78 8.46 -6.46 -20.77
N ASP A 79 8.99 -5.39 -20.17
CA ASP A 79 10.44 -5.12 -20.15
C ASP A 79 11.16 -5.98 -19.09
N ARG A 80 10.43 -6.76 -18.28
CA ARG A 80 10.92 -7.68 -17.24
C ARG A 80 12.03 -7.05 -16.36
N PRO A 81 11.68 -6.04 -15.53
CA PRO A 81 12.65 -5.40 -14.65
C PRO A 81 13.25 -6.41 -13.66
N ILE A 82 14.50 -6.19 -13.26
CA ILE A 82 15.14 -7.03 -12.24
C ILE A 82 14.50 -6.76 -10.88
N ILE A 83 13.94 -7.80 -10.26
CA ILE A 83 13.25 -7.70 -8.97
C ILE A 83 14.21 -8.09 -7.84
N PHE A 84 14.63 -7.08 -7.08
CA PHE A 84 15.37 -7.25 -5.84
C PHE A 84 14.40 -7.40 -4.66
N PHE A 85 14.56 -8.47 -3.89
CA PHE A 85 13.73 -8.78 -2.73
C PHE A 85 14.55 -8.78 -1.45
N GLY A 86 14.31 -7.77 -0.61
CA GLY A 86 14.92 -7.63 0.71
C GLY A 86 14.14 -8.37 1.79
N LEU A 87 14.75 -9.37 2.42
CA LEU A 87 14.18 -10.18 3.48
C LEU A 87 14.84 -9.86 4.83
N SER A 88 14.09 -9.19 5.70
CA SER A 88 14.52 -8.82 7.05
C SER A 88 13.61 -9.44 8.11
N GLY A 89 14.01 -9.36 9.38
CA GLY A 89 13.26 -9.95 10.49
C GLY A 89 13.27 -11.49 10.50
N ALA A 90 12.40 -12.06 11.32
CA ALA A 90 12.33 -13.49 11.62
C ALA A 90 11.34 -14.23 10.67
N MET A 91 11.55 -14.12 9.36
CA MET A 91 10.57 -14.56 8.35
C MET A 91 10.53 -16.09 8.21
N ILE A 92 11.69 -16.73 8.13
CA ILE A 92 11.78 -18.19 8.06
C ILE A 92 11.21 -18.84 9.34
N PRO A 93 11.72 -18.53 10.56
CA PRO A 93 11.16 -19.11 11.78
C PRO A 93 9.71 -18.67 12.05
N GLY A 94 9.27 -17.53 11.49
CA GLY A 94 7.89 -17.06 11.51
C GLY A 94 6.96 -17.76 10.51
N GLY A 95 7.42 -18.78 9.79
CA GLY A 95 6.59 -19.62 8.93
C GLY A 95 6.49 -19.15 7.47
N MET A 96 7.23 -18.12 7.05
CA MET A 96 7.20 -17.59 5.67
C MET A 96 8.15 -18.30 4.71
N ARG A 97 8.84 -19.35 5.18
CA ARG A 97 9.81 -20.14 4.40
C ARG A 97 9.29 -20.56 3.04
N ARG A 98 8.08 -21.11 3.00
CA ARG A 98 7.47 -21.62 1.76
C ARG A 98 7.16 -20.51 0.77
N VAL A 99 6.76 -19.33 1.24
CA VAL A 99 6.49 -18.15 0.41
C VAL A 99 7.77 -17.69 -0.26
N VAL A 100 8.86 -17.54 0.50
CA VAL A 100 10.17 -17.15 -0.06
C VAL A 100 10.64 -18.16 -1.10
N ARG A 101 10.50 -19.46 -0.82
CA ARG A 101 10.84 -20.54 -1.76
C ARG A 101 9.99 -20.49 -3.04
N ASP A 102 8.69 -20.19 -2.96
CA ASP A 102 7.84 -20.05 -4.16
C ASP A 102 8.21 -18.83 -4.99
N LEU A 103 8.54 -17.69 -4.34
CA LEU A 103 8.97 -16.49 -5.05
C LEU A 103 10.24 -16.75 -5.88
N ILE A 104 11.18 -17.54 -5.35
CA ILE A 104 12.39 -17.94 -6.06
C ILE A 104 12.06 -18.96 -7.16
N ALA A 105 11.34 -20.03 -6.82
CA ALA A 105 11.08 -21.14 -7.73
C ALA A 105 10.24 -20.75 -8.96
N PHE A 106 9.32 -19.80 -8.80
CA PHE A 106 8.50 -19.27 -9.90
C PHE A 106 9.14 -18.07 -10.60
N HIS A 107 10.40 -17.73 -10.31
CA HIS A 107 11.09 -16.57 -10.86
C HIS A 107 10.30 -15.26 -10.68
N ALA A 108 9.57 -15.14 -9.56
CA ALA A 108 8.88 -13.91 -9.18
C ALA A 108 9.84 -12.88 -8.57
N ILE A 109 11.03 -13.31 -8.15
CA ILE A 109 12.16 -12.46 -7.75
C ILE A 109 13.42 -12.92 -8.47
N ASP A 110 14.32 -12.00 -8.78
CA ASP A 110 15.61 -12.32 -9.41
C ASP A 110 16.77 -12.30 -8.41
N VAL A 111 16.71 -11.42 -7.40
CA VAL A 111 17.77 -11.26 -6.41
C VAL A 111 17.19 -11.29 -5.00
N LEU A 112 17.66 -12.21 -4.16
CA LEU A 112 17.35 -12.26 -2.73
C LEU A 112 18.46 -11.57 -1.92
N VAL A 113 18.10 -10.55 -1.14
CA VAL A 113 18.97 -9.91 -0.16
C VAL A 113 18.44 -10.21 1.23
N SER A 114 19.16 -10.97 2.04
CA SER A 114 18.68 -11.42 3.35
C SER A 114 19.70 -11.21 4.45
N THR A 115 19.23 -11.07 5.69
CA THR A 115 20.09 -11.27 6.87
C THR A 115 20.51 -12.74 6.98
N GLY A 116 21.70 -12.99 7.56
CA GLY A 116 22.21 -14.36 7.74
C GLY A 116 21.32 -15.24 8.63
N ALA A 117 20.56 -14.64 9.56
CA ALA A 117 19.66 -15.38 10.44
C ALA A 117 18.61 -16.19 9.67
N ASN A 118 17.98 -15.61 8.64
CA ASN A 118 17.00 -16.34 7.83
C ASN A 118 17.64 -17.56 7.14
N LEU A 119 18.88 -17.45 6.65
CA LEU A 119 19.59 -18.57 6.02
C LEU A 119 19.91 -19.68 7.03
N SER A 120 20.38 -19.32 8.23
CA SER A 120 20.64 -20.29 9.30
C SER A 120 19.36 -21.04 9.72
N HIS A 121 18.23 -20.33 9.82
CA HIS A 121 16.94 -20.95 10.14
C HIS A 121 16.42 -21.84 9.00
N ASP A 122 16.64 -21.46 7.73
CA ASP A 122 16.26 -22.27 6.58
C ASP A 122 17.05 -23.57 6.53
N LEU A 123 18.36 -23.51 6.80
CA LEU A 123 19.22 -24.69 6.92
C LEU A 123 18.77 -25.58 8.09
N TYR A 124 18.53 -24.99 9.26
CA TYR A 124 18.06 -25.72 10.44
C TYR A 124 16.78 -26.53 10.14
N GLU A 125 15.77 -25.91 9.53
CA GLU A 125 14.56 -26.63 9.14
C GLU A 125 14.79 -27.63 8.00
N SER A 126 15.73 -27.38 7.10
CA SER A 126 16.13 -28.35 6.05
C SER A 126 16.71 -29.62 6.63
N LEU A 127 17.41 -29.53 7.76
CA LEU A 127 17.97 -30.66 8.49
C LEU A 127 16.94 -31.40 9.36
N GLY A 128 15.65 -31.04 9.26
CA GLY A 128 14.56 -31.66 10.01
C GLY A 128 14.20 -30.94 11.31
N GLY A 129 14.85 -29.83 11.62
CA GLY A 129 14.48 -28.94 12.73
C GLY A 129 13.08 -28.33 12.55
N ARG A 130 12.48 -27.87 13.65
CA ARG A 130 11.16 -27.22 13.64
C ARG A 130 11.12 -26.04 14.60
N HIS A 131 10.51 -24.95 14.16
CA HIS A 131 10.16 -23.82 15.03
C HIS A 131 8.75 -24.04 15.59
N TYR A 132 8.53 -23.59 16.83
CA TYR A 132 7.27 -23.74 17.55
C TYR A 132 6.79 -22.38 18.05
N MET A 133 5.47 -22.22 18.14
CA MET A 133 4.86 -21.03 18.72
C MET A 133 5.04 -21.05 20.24
N ALA A 134 5.48 -19.93 20.82
CA ALA A 134 5.45 -19.72 22.26
C ALA A 134 4.00 -19.44 22.72
N HIS A 135 3.66 -19.86 23.93
CA HIS A 135 2.37 -19.62 24.58
C HIS A 135 2.27 -18.22 25.18
#